data_AF-A0AAD9PYE3-F1
#
_entry.id   AF-A0AAD9PYE3-F1
#
_cell.length_a   1.000
_cell.length_b   1.000
_cell.length_c   1.000
_cell.angle_alpha   90.00
_cell.angle_beta   90.00
_cell.angle_gamma   90.00
#
_symmetry.space_group_name_H-M   'P 1'
#
loop_
_entity.id
_entity.type
_entity.pdbx_description
1 polymer ?
#
loop_
_entity_poly.entity_id
_entity_poly.type
_entity_poly.pdbx_seq_one_letter_code
_entity_poly.pdbx_strand_id
1 'polypeptide(L)'
;MQVHFRKKKRHRKVVANNGQNRMLKEQWMRSRKNMKLKKSKKDLRESTSISEADKDKFKSALRTDYMSSEESLSEPDSQDAGDTSGSDEDLPREKNLRVRPLPWHIVEVNSLMACPDRRINRKRTPRSSWMTMERTEGPPSTREAPEDAPEFALAALHLGV
;
A
#
# COMPACT_ATOMS: atom_id res chain seq x y z
N MET A 1 -9.43 -36.61 25.40
CA MET A 1 -10.61 -35.82 24.96
C MET A 1 -10.48 -34.29 25.13
N GLN A 2 -9.28 -33.70 25.27
CA GLN A 2 -9.08 -32.25 25.51
C GLN A 2 -8.75 -31.41 24.25
N VAL A 3 -8.33 -32.04 23.16
CA VAL A 3 -7.83 -31.34 21.97
C VAL A 3 -8.96 -30.62 21.22
N HIS A 4 -10.13 -31.25 21.10
CA HIS A 4 -11.30 -30.69 20.42
C HIS A 4 -11.85 -29.41 21.09
N PHE A 5 -11.86 -29.36 22.43
CA PHE A 5 -12.31 -28.18 23.18
C PHE A 5 -11.35 -26.99 23.05
N ARG A 6 -10.04 -27.25 23.04
CA ARG A 6 -9.02 -26.21 22.81
C ARG A 6 -9.17 -25.58 21.41
N LYS A 7 -9.47 -26.39 20.38
CA LYS A 7 -9.71 -25.91 19.02
C LYS A 7 -10.95 -25.01 18.93
N LYS A 8 -12.08 -25.41 19.53
CA LYS A 8 -13.32 -24.61 19.55
C LYS A 8 -13.17 -23.27 20.30
N LYS A 9 -12.41 -23.26 21.41
CA LYS A 9 -12.13 -22.03 22.17
C LYS A 9 -11.22 -21.06 21.40
N ARG A 10 -10.24 -21.56 20.65
CA ARG A 10 -9.38 -20.74 19.76
C ARG A 10 -10.19 -20.13 18.61
N HIS A 11 -11.01 -20.93 17.94
CA HIS A 11 -11.84 -20.44 16.83
C HIS A 11 -12.76 -19.28 17.25
N ARG A 12 -13.45 -19.40 18.40
CA ARG A 12 -14.29 -18.31 18.93
C ARG A 12 -13.50 -17.02 19.21
N LYS A 13 -12.27 -17.12 19.71
CA LYS A 13 -11.40 -15.95 19.93
C LYS A 13 -10.96 -15.30 18.62
N VAL A 14 -10.62 -16.09 17.61
CA VAL A 14 -10.24 -15.58 16.28
C VAL A 14 -11.41 -14.82 15.66
N VAL A 15 -12.59 -15.44 15.60
CA VAL A 15 -13.81 -14.81 15.07
C VAL A 15 -14.14 -13.50 15.82
N ALA A 16 -14.01 -13.48 17.15
CA ALA A 16 -14.25 -12.28 17.95
C ALA A 16 -13.24 -11.15 17.67
N ASN A 17 -11.98 -11.48 17.39
CA ASN A 17 -10.92 -10.50 17.16
C ASN A 17 -10.84 -10.03 15.70
N ASN A 18 -11.45 -10.74 14.75
CA ASN A 18 -11.38 -10.40 13.32
C ASN A 18 -11.86 -8.99 13.01
N GLY A 19 -12.94 -8.52 13.65
CA GLY A 19 -13.44 -7.16 13.46
C GLY A 19 -12.44 -6.08 13.92
N GLN A 20 -11.79 -6.30 15.07
CA GLN A 20 -10.77 -5.41 15.60
C GLN A 20 -9.51 -5.42 14.73
N ASN A 21 -9.07 -6.61 14.28
CA ASN A 21 -7.93 -6.74 13.38
C ASN A 21 -8.18 -6.05 12.04
N ARG A 22 -9.38 -6.18 11.47
CA ARG A 22 -9.77 -5.47 10.23
C ARG A 22 -9.69 -3.96 10.41
N MET A 23 -10.24 -3.43 11.51
CA MET A 23 -10.18 -2.01 11.83
C MET A 23 -8.73 -1.51 11.97
N LEU A 24 -7.89 -2.25 12.71
CA LEU A 24 -6.47 -1.91 12.87
C LEU A 24 -5.73 -1.94 11.53
N LYS A 25 -6.02 -2.94 10.68
CA LYS A 25 -5.47 -3.05 9.32
C LYS A 25 -5.84 -1.79 8.51
N GLU A 26 -7.11 -1.41 8.46
CA GLU A 26 -7.57 -0.18 7.79
C GLU A 26 -6.89 1.08 8.33
N GLN A 27 -6.74 1.20 9.65
CA GLN A 27 -6.07 2.34 10.28
C GLN A 27 -4.59 2.41 9.88
N TRP A 28 -3.88 1.29 9.87
CA TRP A 28 -2.49 1.22 9.42
C TRP A 28 -2.34 1.57 7.94
N MET A 29 -3.27 1.10 7.10
CA MET A 29 -3.31 1.44 5.67
C MET A 29 -3.46 2.94 5.45
N ARG A 30 -4.41 3.57 6.14
CA ARG A 30 -4.61 5.03 6.10
C ARG A 30 -3.37 5.79 6.61
N SER A 31 -2.80 5.35 7.73
CA SER A 31 -1.60 5.95 8.32
C SER A 31 -0.41 5.91 7.35
N ARG A 32 -0.17 4.75 6.71
CA ARG A 32 0.90 4.59 5.70
C ARG A 32 0.70 5.52 4.51
N LYS A 33 -0.49 5.58 3.92
CA LYS A 33 -0.81 6.51 2.81
C LYS A 33 -0.58 7.96 3.22
N ASN A 34 -1.06 8.36 4.39
CA ASN A 34 -0.88 9.72 4.90
C ASN A 34 0.58 10.08 5.16
N MET A 35 1.37 9.13 5.67
CA MET A 35 2.80 9.33 5.88
C MET A 35 3.56 9.48 4.56
N LYS A 36 3.22 8.69 3.55
CA LYS A 36 3.78 8.84 2.20
C LYS A 36 3.45 10.21 1.62
N LEU A 37 2.18 10.62 1.68
CA LEU A 37 1.73 11.92 1.19
C LEU A 37 2.45 13.08 1.88
N LYS A 38 2.59 13.05 3.22
CA LYS A 38 3.31 14.10 3.96
C LYS A 38 4.77 14.20 3.52
N LYS A 39 5.44 13.07 3.29
CA LYS A 39 6.82 13.03 2.79
C LYS A 39 6.93 13.58 1.38
N SER A 40 6.05 13.18 0.47
CA SER A 40 6.03 13.70 -0.90
C SER A 40 5.78 15.21 -0.95
N LYS A 41 4.85 15.74 -0.12
CA LYS A 41 4.63 17.19 0.00
C LYS A 41 5.87 17.93 0.50
N LYS A 42 6.54 17.37 1.52
CA LYS A 42 7.79 17.93 2.04
C LYS A 42 8.86 17.97 0.96
N ASP A 43 9.06 16.85 0.27
CA ASP A 43 10.06 16.73 -0.78
C ASP A 43 9.77 17.65 -1.97
N LEU A 44 8.51 17.76 -2.41
CA LEU A 44 8.13 18.70 -3.47
C LEU A 44 8.44 20.15 -3.10
N ARG A 45 8.18 20.54 -1.85
CA ARG A 45 8.48 21.87 -1.34
C ARG A 45 9.99 22.14 -1.31
N GLU A 46 10.77 21.15 -0.90
CA GLU A 46 12.24 21.25 -0.74
C GLU A 46 13.02 21.02 -2.06
N SER A 47 12.37 20.50 -3.11
CA SER A 47 12.99 20.29 -4.41
C SER A 47 13.34 21.62 -5.07
N THR A 48 14.62 21.82 -5.39
CA THR A 48 15.12 22.96 -6.16
C THR A 48 15.13 22.70 -7.67
N SER A 49 15.00 21.45 -8.08
CA SER A 49 15.04 21.03 -9.49
C SER A 49 13.69 21.12 -10.23
N ILE A 50 12.63 21.53 -9.54
CA ILE A 50 11.27 21.62 -10.08
C ILE A 50 10.87 23.10 -10.03
N SER A 51 10.32 23.61 -11.14
CA SER A 51 9.84 25.00 -11.22
C SER A 51 8.69 25.24 -10.22
N GLU A 52 8.47 26.49 -9.81
CA GLU A 52 7.35 26.80 -8.90
C GLU A 52 5.99 26.51 -9.54
N ALA A 53 5.84 26.78 -10.84
CA ALA A 53 4.63 26.46 -11.60
C ALA A 53 4.34 24.94 -11.60
N ASP A 54 5.37 24.11 -11.81
CA ASP A 54 5.21 22.65 -11.77
C ASP A 54 4.91 22.17 -10.34
N LYS A 55 5.52 22.78 -9.31
CA LYS A 55 5.18 22.47 -7.92
C LYS A 55 3.70 22.73 -7.65
N ASP A 56 3.15 23.84 -8.13
CA ASP A 56 1.74 24.17 -7.95
C ASP A 56 0.82 23.20 -8.69
N LYS A 57 1.18 22.85 -9.93
CA LYS A 57 0.52 21.80 -10.70
C LYS A 57 0.50 20.49 -9.90
N PHE A 58 1.65 19.99 -9.45
CA PHE A 58 1.75 18.73 -8.71
C PHE A 58 1.06 18.75 -7.34
N LYS A 59 0.97 19.90 -6.65
CA LYS A 59 0.25 20.00 -5.37
C LYS A 59 -1.20 19.56 -5.49
N SER A 60 -1.86 19.82 -6.62
CA SER A 60 -3.25 19.40 -6.86
C SER A 60 -3.41 17.87 -6.93
N ALA A 61 -2.39 17.16 -7.45
CA ALA A 61 -2.34 15.70 -7.51
C ALA A 61 -1.79 15.03 -6.23
N LEU A 62 -1.23 15.79 -5.28
CA LEU A 62 -0.74 15.27 -3.98
C LEU A 62 -1.87 15.04 -2.95
N ARG A 63 -2.83 14.20 -3.32
CA ARG A 63 -3.97 13.77 -2.48
C ARG A 63 -3.92 12.27 -2.20
N THR A 64 -4.63 11.83 -1.17
CA THR A 64 -4.73 10.40 -0.80
C THR A 64 -5.33 9.54 -1.91
N ASP A 65 -6.12 10.15 -2.79
CA ASP A 65 -6.85 9.45 -3.84
C ASP A 65 -5.96 8.96 -4.97
N TYR A 66 -4.88 9.70 -5.22
CA TYR A 66 -3.82 9.41 -6.19
C TYR A 66 -2.76 8.45 -5.62
N MET A 67 -2.95 7.95 -4.38
CA MET A 67 -2.01 7.05 -3.74
C MET A 67 -2.41 5.59 -3.97
N SER A 68 -1.50 4.83 -4.57
CA SER A 68 -1.57 3.38 -4.66
C SER A 68 -1.86 2.75 -3.29
N SER A 69 -2.73 1.74 -3.28
CA SER A 69 -2.98 0.93 -2.09
C SER A 69 -1.84 -0.07 -1.87
N GLU A 70 -1.43 -0.26 -0.61
CA GLU A 70 -0.37 -1.20 -0.23
C GLU A 70 -0.91 -2.34 0.64
N GLU A 71 -1.28 -3.48 0.08
CA GLU A 71 -1.82 -4.59 0.87
C GLU A 71 -0.71 -5.46 1.51
N SER A 72 -0.87 -5.82 2.78
CA SER A 72 0.02 -6.76 3.46
C SER A 72 -0.49 -8.19 3.26
N LEU A 73 0.31 -9.08 2.67
CA LEU A 73 -0.06 -10.48 2.41
C LEU A 73 0.01 -11.41 3.63
N SER A 74 0.22 -10.89 4.83
CA SER A 74 0.49 -11.73 6.00
C SER A 74 -0.76 -12.38 6.61
N GLU A 75 -1.96 -12.12 6.11
CA GLU A 75 -3.18 -12.77 6.59
C GLU A 75 -4.00 -13.30 5.41
N PRO A 76 -4.30 -14.61 5.38
CA PRO A 76 -5.21 -15.12 4.38
C PRO A 76 -6.61 -14.55 4.66
N ASP A 77 -7.16 -13.83 3.69
CA ASP A 77 -8.59 -13.52 3.60
C ASP A 77 -9.37 -14.76 3.12
N SER A 78 -8.89 -15.97 3.43
CA SER A 78 -9.56 -17.21 3.07
C SER A 78 -10.61 -17.52 4.13
N GLN A 79 -11.82 -17.06 3.86
CA GLN A 79 -13.04 -17.64 4.41
C GLN A 79 -13.27 -19.09 3.91
N ASP A 80 -12.32 -19.64 3.16
CA ASP A 80 -12.25 -21.02 2.71
C ASP A 80 -10.84 -21.60 2.95
N ALA A 81 -10.47 -21.77 4.22
CA ALA A 81 -9.42 -22.71 4.59
C ALA A 81 -10.06 -24.10 4.68
N GLY A 82 -10.37 -24.66 3.50
CA GLY A 82 -10.65 -26.07 3.35
C GLY A 82 -9.52 -26.88 3.97
N ASP A 83 -9.92 -27.88 4.76
CA ASP A 83 -9.08 -28.84 5.44
C ASP A 83 -8.07 -29.49 4.48
N THR A 84 -6.83 -29.00 4.47
CA THR A 84 -5.71 -29.75 3.90
C THR A 84 -4.73 -30.07 5.02
N SER A 85 -4.85 -31.34 5.44
CA SER A 85 -3.89 -32.16 6.18
C SER A 85 -2.46 -31.62 6.19
N GLY A 86 -1.86 -31.63 7.39
CA GLY A 86 -0.51 -31.14 7.65
C GLY A 86 0.55 -31.70 6.70
N SER A 87 1.40 -30.79 6.23
CA SER A 87 2.70 -31.06 5.64
C SER A 87 3.67 -30.00 6.14
N ASP A 88 4.76 -30.48 6.69
CA ASP A 88 5.84 -29.78 7.37
C ASP A 88 6.69 -28.99 6.36
N GLU A 89 6.22 -27.83 5.89
CA GLU A 89 7.00 -26.80 5.16
C GLU A 89 6.25 -25.45 5.24
N ASP A 90 5.80 -25.03 6.42
CA ASP A 90 5.30 -23.66 6.63
C ASP A 90 6.51 -22.71 6.76
N LEU A 91 7.20 -22.47 5.63
CA LEU A 91 8.12 -21.33 5.53
C LEU A 91 7.36 -20.08 5.99
N PRO A 92 7.94 -19.23 6.87
CA PRO A 92 7.28 -18.01 7.28
C PRO A 92 6.97 -17.21 6.02
N ARG A 93 5.69 -17.12 5.62
CA ARG A 93 5.30 -16.34 4.44
C ARG A 93 5.91 -14.96 4.58
N GLU A 94 6.82 -14.62 3.68
CA GLU A 94 7.52 -13.35 3.73
C GLU A 94 6.48 -12.24 3.77
N LYS A 95 6.55 -11.44 4.84
CA LYS A 95 5.64 -10.32 5.01
C LYS A 95 6.04 -9.29 3.98
N ASN A 96 5.38 -9.31 2.83
CA ASN A 96 5.63 -8.39 1.72
C ASN A 96 4.41 -7.48 1.52
N LEU A 97 4.69 -6.21 1.21
CA LEU A 97 3.70 -5.20 0.87
C LEU A 97 3.49 -5.21 -0.63
N ARG A 98 2.28 -5.54 -1.08
CA ARG A 98 1.91 -5.45 -2.50
C ARG A 98 1.35 -4.06 -2.80
N VAL A 99 2.08 -3.32 -3.63
CA VAL A 99 1.64 -2.02 -4.14
C VAL A 99 0.77 -2.25 -5.37
N ARG A 100 -0.49 -1.80 -5.35
CA ARG A 100 -1.38 -1.90 -6.52
C ARG A 100 -1.32 -0.58 -7.30
N PRO A 101 -0.69 -0.54 -8.48
CA PRO A 101 -0.57 0.70 -9.25
C PRO A 101 -1.93 1.20 -9.74
N LEU A 102 -2.09 2.51 -9.85
CA LEU A 102 -3.30 3.15 -10.38
C LEU A 102 -3.15 3.32 -11.89
N PRO A 103 -3.94 2.62 -12.73
CA PRO A 103 -3.74 2.59 -14.18
C PRO A 103 -4.06 3.93 -14.87
N TRP A 104 -4.98 4.71 -14.31
CA TRP A 104 -5.35 6.04 -14.78
C TRP A 104 -4.36 7.13 -14.38
N HIS A 105 -3.32 6.81 -13.59
CA HIS A 105 -2.40 7.81 -13.07
C HIS A 105 -1.19 7.99 -14.00
N ILE A 106 -0.92 9.23 -14.40
CA ILE A 106 0.18 9.52 -15.32
C ILE A 106 1.56 9.17 -14.72
N VAL A 107 2.50 8.79 -15.60
CA VAL A 107 3.87 8.38 -15.24
C VAL A 107 4.65 9.48 -14.51
N GLU A 108 4.42 10.75 -14.85
CA GLU A 108 5.12 11.88 -14.22
C GLU A 108 4.78 12.02 -12.73
N VAL A 109 3.50 11.94 -12.38
CA VAL A 109 3.07 12.01 -10.98
C VAL A 109 3.51 10.75 -10.22
N ASN A 110 3.45 9.56 -10.85
CA ASN A 110 4.04 8.35 -10.28
C ASN A 110 5.54 8.51 -9.96
N SER A 111 6.30 9.12 -10.88
CA SER A 111 7.72 9.39 -10.70
C SER A 111 7.98 10.35 -9.54
N LEU A 112 7.17 11.42 -9.43
CA LEU A 112 7.23 12.33 -8.30
C LEU A 112 6.98 11.60 -6.97
N MET A 113 6.03 10.67 -6.93
CA MET A 113 5.71 9.88 -5.73
C MET A 113 6.75 8.80 -5.41
N ALA A 114 7.54 8.38 -6.40
CA ALA A 114 8.63 7.43 -6.21
C ALA A 114 9.94 8.12 -5.76
N CYS A 115 10.15 9.40 -6.09
CA CYS A 115 11.37 10.14 -5.74
C CYS A 115 11.72 10.13 -4.24
N PRO A 116 10.78 10.40 -3.31
CA PRO A 116 11.03 10.30 -1.87
C PRO A 116 11.46 8.90 -1.45
N ASP A 117 10.79 7.87 -1.97
CA ASP A 117 11.07 6.47 -1.65
C ASP A 117 12.48 6.08 -2.13
N ARG A 118 12.87 6.49 -3.34
CA ARG A 118 14.23 6.30 -3.89
C ARG A 118 15.28 6.98 -3.02
N ARG A 119 15.04 8.23 -2.60
CA ARG A 119 15.97 9.01 -1.77
C ARG A 119 16.14 8.39 -0.38
N ILE A 120 15.05 7.93 0.23
CA ILE A 120 15.07 7.22 1.51
C ILE A 120 15.85 5.92 1.37
N ASN A 121 15.55 5.13 0.34
CA ASN A 121 16.23 3.85 0.11
C ASN A 121 17.74 4.03 -0.10
N ARG A 122 18.18 5.09 -0.80
CA ARG A 122 19.62 5.41 -0.95
C ARG A 122 20.34 5.69 0.37
N LYS A 123 19.64 6.24 1.37
CA LYS A 123 20.20 6.57 2.69
C LYS A 123 20.09 5.43 3.69
N ARG A 124 19.48 4.30 3.32
CA ARG A 124 19.29 3.17 4.24
C ARG A 124 20.58 2.40 4.42
N THR A 125 20.89 2.11 5.68
CA THR A 125 21.92 1.13 6.04
C THR A 125 21.37 -0.30 5.88
N PRO A 126 22.23 -1.32 5.71
CA PRO A 126 21.80 -2.71 5.65
C PRO A 126 20.89 -3.10 6.82
N ARG A 127 21.28 -2.71 8.05
CA ARG A 127 20.47 -2.92 9.27
C ARG A 127 19.07 -2.32 9.15
N SER A 128 18.94 -1.09 8.65
CA SER A 128 17.64 -0.45 8.47
C SER A 128 16.81 -1.10 7.35
N SER A 129 17.47 -1.64 6.32
CA SER A 129 16.79 -2.34 5.22
C SER A 129 16.16 -3.64 5.70
N TRP A 130 16.84 -4.39 6.57
CA TRP A 130 16.35 -5.65 7.14
C TRP A 130 15.13 -5.45 8.07
N MET A 131 15.00 -4.25 8.66
CA MET A 131 13.85 -3.90 9.49
C MET A 131 12.65 -3.40 8.68
N THR A 132 12.79 -3.26 7.36
CA THR A 132 11.69 -2.81 6.49
C THR A 132 11.06 -3.97 5.75
N MET A 133 9.73 -3.92 5.69
CA MET A 133 8.93 -4.86 4.91
C MET A 133 9.22 -4.66 3.42
N GLU A 134 9.50 -5.74 2.69
CA GLU A 134 9.75 -5.67 1.25
C GLU A 134 8.48 -5.21 0.52
N ARG A 135 8.66 -4.47 -0.57
CA ARG A 135 7.57 -4.00 -1.42
C ARG A 135 7.66 -4.69 -2.78
N THR A 136 6.57 -5.32 -3.17
CA THR A 136 6.41 -5.92 -4.50
C THR A 136 5.30 -5.22 -5.26
N GLU A 137 5.41 -5.16 -6.57
CA GLU A 137 4.32 -4.67 -7.42
C GLU A 137 3.23 -5.74 -7.51
N GLY A 138 2.00 -5.35 -7.20
CA GLY A 138 0.81 -6.17 -7.32
C GLY A 138 0.03 -5.85 -8.59
N PRO A 139 -1.09 -6.56 -8.83
CA PRO A 139 -1.97 -6.28 -9.95
C PRO A 139 -2.51 -4.84 -9.88
N PRO A 140 -2.82 -4.20 -11.03
CA PRO A 140 -3.40 -2.87 -11.08
C PRO A 140 -4.63 -2.75 -10.17
N SER A 141 -4.79 -1.57 -9.57
CA SER A 141 -5.98 -1.24 -8.80
C SER A 141 -7.17 -1.10 -9.73
N THR A 142 -8.33 -1.58 -9.28
CA THR A 142 -9.63 -1.38 -9.94
C THR A 142 -10.28 -0.04 -9.60
N ARG A 143 -9.62 0.79 -8.77
CA ARG A 143 -10.15 2.09 -8.36
C ARG A 143 -10.20 3.02 -9.57
N GLU A 144 -11.31 3.73 -9.73
CA GLU A 144 -11.49 4.77 -10.76
C GLU A 144 -10.80 6.09 -10.36
N ALA A 145 -10.55 6.93 -11.36
CA ALA A 145 -10.04 8.28 -11.13
C ALA A 145 -11.10 9.12 -10.39
N PRO A 146 -10.68 10.03 -9.48
CA PRO A 146 -11.58 11.02 -8.91
C PRO A 146 -12.23 11.89 -10.00
N GLU A 147 -13.50 12.25 -9.85
CA GLU A 147 -14.22 13.12 -10.80
C GLU A 147 -13.58 14.51 -10.93
N ASP A 148 -12.96 15.00 -9.85
CA ASP A 148 -12.27 16.29 -9.79
C ASP A 148 -10.80 16.21 -10.23
N ALA A 149 -10.41 15.14 -10.92
CA ALA A 149 -9.03 14.92 -11.30
C ALA A 149 -8.59 15.84 -12.43
N PRO A 150 -7.47 16.58 -12.26
CA PRO A 150 -6.98 17.45 -13.31
C PRO A 150 -6.42 16.60 -14.46
N GLU A 151 -6.67 17.03 -15.70
CA GLU A 151 -6.32 16.28 -16.91
C GLU A 151 -4.85 15.86 -16.95
N PHE A 152 -3.94 16.72 -16.47
CA PHE A 152 -2.52 16.41 -16.46
C PHE A 152 -2.15 15.22 -15.58
N ALA A 153 -2.97 14.87 -14.58
CA ALA A 153 -2.74 13.75 -13.66
C ALA A 153 -3.29 12.43 -14.20
N LEU A 154 -4.11 12.49 -15.26
CA LEU A 154 -4.72 11.34 -15.90
C LEU A 154 -3.82 10.81 -17.03
N ALA A 155 -3.73 9.49 -17.13
CA ALA A 155 -3.09 8.83 -18.25
C ALA A 155 -3.96 8.99 -19.51
N ALA A 156 -3.33 9.09 -20.69
CA ALA A 156 -4.01 9.30 -21.97
C ALA A 156 -5.13 8.28 -22.28
N LEU A 157 -5.07 7.08 -21.69
CA LEU A 157 -6.11 6.05 -21.78
C LEU A 157 -7.45 6.43 -21.12
N HIS A 158 -7.49 7.49 -20.30
CA HIS A 158 -8.68 8.01 -19.64
C HIS A 158 -9.23 9.29 -20.29
N LEU A 159 -8.48 9.91 -21.21
CA LEU A 159 -8.90 11.09 -21.97
C LEU A 159 -9.53 10.65 -23.29
N GLY A 160 -10.59 9.86 -23.20
CA GLY A 160 -11.32 9.34 -24.37
C GLY A 160 -11.67 10.45 -25.37
N VAL A 161 -11.24 10.22 -26.61
CA VAL A 161 -11.96 10.63 -27.82
C VAL A 161 -13.30 9.90 -27.84
#